data_AF-A3YTS0-F1
#
_entry.id   AF-A3YTS0-F1
#
_cell.length_a   1.000
_cell.length_b   1.000
_cell.length_c   1.000
_cell.angle_alpha   90.00
_cell.angle_beta   90.00
_cell.angle_gamma   90.00
#
_symmetry.space_group_name_H-M   'P 1'
#
loop_
_entity.id
_entity.type
_entity.pdbx_description
1 polymer ?
#
loop_
_entity_poly.entity_id
_entity_poly.type
_entity_poly.pdbx_seq_one_letter_code
_entity_poly.pdbx_strand_id
1 'polypeptide(L)'
;MEGAIRLQAGVLWFLQPRQDSPCNNHSAQRVVLLCAFIYCSRLRLILREVEGKMTNLDSMRALGFCVSVEHARWMARKSVAAGLRAAALDATSPRDERAEQIRRLRAGELQILFAVDLFNEGLDIPEIDTVLFLRPTESAIVFLQQLGRGLRLHPSKSCLTVLDFIGQAHRNFRFLPAGCSLQLDRVSSERVLANLRESLPSRRPQLLAEARILGRCSLAALLDGLGMELGEFYRVAGSWALLQRELGWVAGVGSGEPSDDEKRLGRGVGRLLHLDDTDRLSFLLHGLAHRQPPVVQSLSETDRRRWRMLLLQLWGTSPDRLALQDALDRLWACPAFLDELRELCTLLLERTDHLAPPMDWEQPVPLALHARYSRAEIYAAFGLITDTQQTTGQSGVLFDRATQCDVFFITLKKSERLFSPTTRYNDYAISPWEFHWESQSLTREASGTGQRYIHHVERGSRVLLFVREENRRGGVTLPFLCLGFANYVSHEGERPMAIRWRLQRAIPAAFVPELALAV
;
A
#
# COMPACT_ATOMS: atom_id res chain seq x y z
N MET A 1 19.91 45.15 11.58
CA MET A 1 18.67 44.45 11.21
C MET A 1 19.01 43.62 10.01
N GLU A 2 19.51 42.41 10.26
CA GLU A 2 18.71 41.16 10.20
C GLU A 2 18.32 40.84 8.75
N GLY A 3 18.63 39.69 8.17
CA GLY A 3 19.28 38.51 8.71
C GLY A 3 19.38 37.43 7.63
N ALA A 4 20.48 36.66 7.72
CA ALA A 4 20.70 35.34 7.13
C ALA A 4 19.46 34.42 7.21
N ILE A 5 19.30 33.44 6.29
CA ILE A 5 19.71 32.01 6.41
C ILE A 5 19.43 31.35 5.03
N ARG A 6 20.43 30.78 4.29
CA ARG A 6 20.85 29.34 4.21
C ARG A 6 19.74 28.38 3.66
N LEU A 7 19.94 27.37 2.79
CA LEU A 7 21.06 26.45 2.49
C LEU A 7 20.83 25.68 1.15
N GLN A 8 21.83 24.86 0.77
CA GLN A 8 22.19 24.26 -0.52
C GLN A 8 21.43 22.99 -1.01
N ALA A 9 21.57 22.75 -2.33
CA ALA A 9 21.67 21.48 -3.08
C ALA A 9 20.46 20.52 -3.16
N GLY A 10 19.80 20.51 -4.33
CA GLY A 10 18.93 19.42 -4.83
C GLY A 10 18.99 19.38 -6.36
N VAL A 11 19.41 18.25 -6.94
CA VAL A 11 19.75 18.10 -8.37
C VAL A 11 18.49 17.86 -9.20
N LEU A 12 18.37 18.65 -10.27
CA LEU A 12 17.14 19.23 -10.79
C LEU A 12 16.39 18.41 -11.85
N TRP A 13 15.11 18.28 -11.55
CA TRP A 13 13.94 18.38 -12.40
C TRP A 13 14.02 19.28 -13.65
N PHE A 14 13.24 18.88 -14.66
CA PHE A 14 12.91 19.59 -15.90
C PHE A 14 12.55 21.08 -15.69
N LEU A 15 13.20 21.96 -16.46
CA LEU A 15 12.81 23.37 -16.62
C LEU A 15 11.92 23.54 -17.86
N GLN A 16 10.67 24.00 -17.66
CA GLN A 16 9.91 24.70 -18.69
C GLN A 16 10.47 26.13 -18.84
N PRO A 17 10.65 26.68 -20.06
CA PRO A 17 10.96 28.08 -20.22
C PRO A 17 9.68 28.91 -20.10
N ARG A 18 9.55 29.73 -19.04
CA ARG A 18 8.72 30.93 -19.10
C ARG A 18 9.51 32.02 -19.83
N GLN A 19 8.84 32.66 -20.78
CA GLN A 19 9.33 33.84 -21.50
C GLN A 19 9.48 34.98 -20.50
N ASP A 20 10.72 35.43 -20.25
CA ASP A 20 11.11 36.84 -20.23
C ASP A 20 12.58 36.98 -19.74
N SER A 21 13.37 37.70 -20.54
CA SER A 21 14.76 38.16 -20.34
C SER A 21 15.92 37.27 -20.84
N PRO A 22 17.00 37.90 -21.36
CA PRO A 22 17.86 37.31 -22.38
C PRO A 22 19.14 36.74 -21.77
N CYS A 23 19.27 35.42 -21.73
CA CYS A 23 20.54 34.75 -21.41
C CYS A 23 20.83 33.62 -22.40
N ASN A 24 21.93 33.81 -23.13
CA ASN A 24 22.65 32.93 -24.06
C ASN A 24 22.04 31.56 -24.44
N ASN A 25 21.69 31.48 -25.72
CA ASN A 25 20.88 30.44 -26.39
C ASN A 25 21.57 29.09 -26.65
N HIS A 26 22.74 28.79 -26.06
CA HIS A 26 23.56 27.61 -26.46
C HIS A 26 23.55 26.42 -25.48
N SER A 27 23.20 26.61 -24.21
CA SER A 27 23.22 25.54 -23.19
C SER A 27 21.89 24.77 -23.08
N ALA A 28 20.75 25.47 -23.16
CA ALA A 28 19.42 24.83 -23.14
C ALA A 28 19.17 23.97 -24.41
N GLN A 29 19.64 24.44 -25.58
CA GLN A 29 19.56 23.67 -26.83
C GLN A 29 20.38 22.38 -26.77
N ARG A 30 21.54 22.37 -26.08
CA ARG A 30 22.40 21.17 -25.95
C ARG A 30 21.78 20.09 -25.07
N VAL A 31 21.09 20.44 -23.98
CA VAL A 31 20.42 19.47 -23.09
C VAL A 31 19.17 18.86 -23.74
N VAL A 32 18.37 19.67 -24.44
CA VAL A 32 17.21 19.19 -25.21
C VAL A 32 17.65 18.31 -26.39
N LEU A 33 18.72 18.67 -27.11
CA LEU A 33 19.30 17.81 -28.16
C LEU A 33 19.83 16.50 -27.59
N LEU A 34 20.50 16.53 -26.43
CA LEU A 34 21.09 15.34 -25.82
C LEU A 34 20.00 14.35 -25.35
N CYS A 35 18.94 14.85 -24.70
CA CYS A 35 17.77 14.03 -24.36
C CYS A 35 17.09 13.47 -25.62
N ALA A 36 16.81 14.31 -26.63
CA ALA A 36 16.21 13.86 -27.88
C ALA A 36 17.08 12.82 -28.62
N PHE A 37 18.41 12.96 -28.58
CA PHE A 37 19.36 12.02 -29.18
C PHE A 37 19.41 10.68 -28.45
N ILE A 38 19.38 10.69 -27.12
CA ILE A 38 19.30 9.49 -26.27
C ILE A 38 17.97 8.76 -26.50
N TYR A 39 16.84 9.47 -26.51
CA TYR A 39 15.51 8.87 -26.78
C TYR A 39 15.39 8.33 -28.22
N CYS A 40 15.89 9.05 -29.23
CA CYS A 40 15.85 8.58 -30.63
C CYS A 40 16.72 7.33 -30.87
N SER A 41 17.91 7.26 -30.26
CA SER A 41 18.79 6.09 -30.37
C SER A 41 18.19 4.87 -29.68
N ARG A 42 17.55 5.07 -28.51
CA ARG A 42 16.87 4.02 -27.76
C ARG A 42 15.63 3.49 -28.48
N LEU A 43 14.83 4.38 -29.09
CA LEU A 43 13.68 3.96 -29.90
C LEU A 43 14.08 3.12 -31.11
N ARG A 44 15.14 3.52 -31.84
CA ARG A 44 15.62 2.72 -32.98
C ARG A 44 16.01 1.31 -32.56
N LEU A 45 16.62 1.16 -31.37
CA LEU A 45 16.94 -0.14 -30.80
C LEU A 45 15.67 -0.92 -30.44
N ILE A 46 14.68 -0.28 -29.80
CA ILE A 46 13.39 -0.91 -29.45
C ILE A 46 12.67 -1.41 -30.71
N LEU A 47 12.55 -0.56 -31.74
CA LEU A 47 11.89 -0.91 -33.00
C LEU A 47 12.62 -2.02 -33.73
N ARG A 48 13.96 -1.96 -33.79
CA ARG A 48 14.78 -3.02 -34.40
C ARG A 48 14.61 -4.37 -33.71
N GLU A 49 14.53 -4.39 -32.38
CA GLU A 49 14.29 -5.64 -31.63
C GLU A 49 12.86 -6.15 -31.83
N VAL A 50 11.86 -5.27 -31.89
CA VAL A 50 10.49 -5.66 -32.21
C VAL A 50 10.41 -6.26 -33.63
N GLU A 51 11.00 -5.60 -34.62
CA GLU A 51 11.08 -6.09 -36.01
C GLU A 51 11.85 -7.41 -36.13
N GLY A 52 12.94 -7.56 -35.40
CA GLY A 52 13.79 -8.76 -35.44
C GLY A 52 13.22 -9.99 -34.73
N LYS A 53 12.21 -9.82 -33.86
CA LYS A 53 11.66 -10.90 -33.03
C LYS A 53 10.22 -11.27 -33.35
N MET A 54 9.48 -10.41 -34.05
CA MET A 54 8.11 -10.69 -34.44
C MET A 54 8.05 -11.36 -35.81
N THR A 55 7.38 -12.51 -35.88
CA THR A 55 7.17 -13.23 -37.15
C THR A 55 6.24 -12.45 -38.10
N ASN A 56 5.31 -11.68 -37.54
CA ASN A 56 4.45 -10.76 -38.29
C ASN A 56 4.11 -9.53 -37.44
N LEU A 57 4.58 -8.36 -37.86
CA LEU A 57 4.34 -7.09 -37.18
C LEU A 57 2.90 -6.61 -37.31
N ASP A 58 2.21 -6.95 -38.40
CA ASP A 58 0.84 -6.46 -38.66
C ASP A 58 -0.20 -7.07 -37.74
N SER A 59 0.08 -8.28 -37.23
CA SER A 59 -0.77 -9.00 -36.28
C SER A 59 -0.40 -8.77 -34.82
N MET A 60 0.72 -8.08 -34.54
CA MET A 60 1.25 -7.87 -33.20
C MET A 60 0.29 -7.01 -32.37
N ARG A 61 0.09 -7.40 -31.10
CA ARG A 61 -0.65 -6.61 -30.11
C ARG A 61 0.23 -6.40 -28.90
N ALA A 62 0.90 -5.24 -28.89
CA ALA A 62 1.87 -4.89 -27.88
C ALA A 62 1.34 -3.88 -26.84
N LEU A 63 1.73 -4.09 -25.59
CA LEU A 63 1.54 -3.13 -24.50
C LEU A 63 2.91 -2.64 -24.00
N GLY A 64 3.13 -1.33 -24.01
CA GLY A 64 4.40 -0.72 -23.61
C GLY A 64 4.29 0.15 -22.36
N PHE A 65 5.09 -0.14 -21.34
CA PHE A 65 5.07 0.60 -20.07
C PHE A 65 6.13 1.70 -20.05
N CYS A 66 5.69 2.96 -19.92
CA CYS A 66 6.55 4.14 -20.03
C CYS A 66 6.73 4.85 -18.68
N VAL A 67 7.88 5.53 -18.50
CA VAL A 67 8.23 6.26 -17.25
C VAL A 67 7.38 7.49 -16.97
N SER A 68 6.83 8.13 -18.00
CA SER A 68 6.01 9.35 -17.83
C SER A 68 5.04 9.51 -18.99
N VAL A 69 3.98 10.31 -18.79
CA VAL A 69 2.98 10.63 -19.82
C VAL A 69 3.63 11.20 -21.07
N GLU A 70 4.60 12.10 -20.89
CA GLU A 70 5.37 12.68 -22.00
C GLU A 70 6.16 11.62 -22.77
N HIS A 71 6.77 10.66 -22.07
CA HIS A 71 7.49 9.55 -22.70
C HIS A 71 6.55 8.64 -23.50
N ALA A 72 5.39 8.28 -22.96
CA ALA A 72 4.40 7.46 -23.70
C ALA A 72 3.91 8.16 -24.96
N ARG A 73 3.57 9.45 -24.86
CA ARG A 73 3.14 10.25 -26.02
C ARG A 73 4.26 10.40 -27.04
N TRP A 74 5.50 10.56 -26.59
CA TRP A 74 6.66 10.64 -27.46
C TRP A 74 6.92 9.31 -28.21
N MET A 75 6.84 8.18 -27.49
CA MET A 75 6.99 6.83 -28.07
C MET A 75 5.91 6.57 -29.13
N ALA A 76 4.64 6.84 -28.81
CA ALA A 76 3.53 6.67 -29.75
C ALA A 76 3.75 7.46 -31.04
N ARG A 77 4.05 8.78 -30.94
CA ARG A 77 4.29 9.63 -32.11
C ARG A 77 5.42 9.12 -32.98
N LYS A 78 6.51 8.66 -32.38
CA LYS A 78 7.68 8.20 -33.14
C LYS A 78 7.49 6.80 -33.72
N SER A 79 6.75 5.91 -33.05
CA SER A 79 6.33 4.62 -33.63
C SER A 79 5.42 4.82 -34.85
N VAL A 80 4.50 5.79 -34.79
CA VAL A 80 3.68 6.17 -35.95
C VAL A 80 4.53 6.73 -37.10
N ALA A 81 5.49 7.59 -36.80
CA ALA A 81 6.44 8.09 -37.80
C ALA A 81 7.33 6.99 -38.42
N ALA A 82 7.49 5.86 -37.74
CA ALA A 82 8.18 4.67 -38.23
C ALA A 82 7.26 3.67 -38.95
N GLY A 83 5.98 3.99 -39.14
CA GLY A 83 5.02 3.16 -39.87
C GLY A 83 4.18 2.20 -39.01
N LEU A 84 4.30 2.24 -37.68
CA LEU A 84 3.51 1.39 -36.77
C LEU A 84 2.25 2.10 -36.29
N ARG A 85 1.15 1.35 -36.14
CA ARG A 85 -0.12 1.86 -35.59
C ARG A 85 -0.02 1.89 -34.06
N ALA A 86 0.35 3.04 -33.50
CA ALA A 86 0.56 3.19 -32.06
C ALA A 86 -0.26 4.33 -31.43
N ALA A 87 -0.66 4.14 -30.17
CA ALA A 87 -1.33 5.14 -29.35
C ALA A 87 -0.73 5.23 -27.94
N ALA A 88 -0.99 6.33 -27.24
CA ALA A 88 -0.61 6.50 -25.84
C ALA A 88 -1.86 6.72 -24.98
N LEU A 89 -1.88 6.13 -23.80
CA LEU A 89 -2.90 6.40 -22.78
C LEU A 89 -2.21 6.77 -21.46
N ASP A 90 -2.86 7.64 -20.71
CA ASP A 90 -2.46 7.97 -19.33
C ASP A 90 -3.69 8.11 -18.40
N ALA A 91 -3.47 8.33 -17.11
CA ALA A 91 -4.54 8.42 -16.12
C ALA A 91 -5.56 9.54 -16.41
N THR A 92 -5.17 10.57 -17.16
CA THR A 92 -6.04 11.70 -17.54
C THR A 92 -6.82 11.45 -18.83
N SER A 93 -6.55 10.35 -19.56
CA SER A 93 -7.32 9.96 -20.75
C SER A 93 -8.78 9.65 -20.38
N PRO A 94 -9.78 10.31 -21.01
CA PRO A 94 -11.20 10.05 -20.79
C PRO A 94 -11.58 8.59 -21.00
N ARG A 95 -12.64 8.14 -20.30
CA ARG A 95 -13.11 6.73 -20.36
C ARG A 95 -13.46 6.28 -21.77
N ASP A 96 -14.10 7.13 -22.56
CA ASP A 96 -14.52 6.79 -23.93
C ASP A 96 -13.31 6.64 -24.86
N GLU A 97 -12.31 7.52 -24.73
CA GLU A 97 -11.05 7.41 -25.47
C GLU A 97 -10.29 6.13 -25.09
N ARG A 98 -10.22 5.82 -23.80
CA ARG A 98 -9.60 4.59 -23.28
C ARG A 98 -10.28 3.35 -23.85
N ALA A 99 -11.60 3.29 -23.79
CA ALA A 99 -12.38 2.16 -24.31
C ALA A 99 -12.16 1.98 -25.82
N GLU A 100 -12.12 3.08 -26.57
CA GLU A 100 -11.90 3.06 -28.01
C GLU A 100 -10.49 2.58 -28.39
N GLN A 101 -9.43 3.10 -27.77
CA GLN A 101 -8.07 2.62 -28.06
C GLN A 101 -7.89 1.14 -27.69
N ILE A 102 -8.53 0.68 -26.61
CA ILE A 102 -8.54 -0.75 -26.22
C ILE A 102 -9.25 -1.60 -27.27
N ARG A 103 -10.42 -1.16 -27.75
CA ARG A 103 -11.18 -1.85 -28.81
C ARG A 103 -10.35 -1.98 -30.09
N ARG A 104 -9.69 -0.89 -30.49
CA ARG A 104 -8.80 -0.86 -31.66
C ARG A 104 -7.59 -1.79 -31.51
N LEU A 105 -7.02 -1.91 -30.31
CA LEU A 105 -5.94 -2.87 -30.03
C LEU A 105 -6.42 -4.32 -30.13
N ARG A 106 -7.61 -4.63 -29.58
CA ARG A 106 -8.23 -5.97 -29.69
C ARG A 106 -8.48 -6.36 -31.16
N ALA A 107 -9.06 -5.43 -31.92
CA ALA A 107 -9.36 -5.62 -33.34
C ALA A 107 -8.11 -5.72 -34.24
N GLY A 108 -6.91 -5.44 -33.71
CA GLY A 108 -5.67 -5.38 -34.50
C GLY A 108 -5.59 -4.15 -35.41
N GLU A 109 -6.42 -3.13 -35.16
CA GLU A 109 -6.36 -1.81 -35.80
C GLU A 109 -5.20 -0.97 -35.22
N LEU A 110 -4.85 -1.21 -33.96
CA LEU A 110 -3.62 -0.75 -33.30
C LEU A 110 -2.68 -1.93 -33.08
N GLN A 111 -1.39 -1.66 -33.23
CA GLN A 111 -0.31 -2.62 -32.97
C GLN A 111 0.33 -2.39 -31.60
N ILE A 112 0.44 -1.14 -31.14
CA ILE A 112 1.11 -0.81 -29.87
C ILE A 112 0.30 0.20 -29.07
N LEU A 113 0.12 -0.08 -27.78
CA LEU A 113 -0.44 0.85 -26.82
C LEU A 113 0.61 1.18 -25.75
N PHE A 114 1.04 2.43 -25.67
CA PHE A 114 1.95 2.91 -24.62
C PHE A 114 1.14 3.45 -23.44
N ALA A 115 1.42 2.98 -22.23
CA ALA A 115 0.66 3.32 -21.03
C ALA A 115 1.56 3.80 -19.89
N VAL A 116 1.01 4.67 -19.04
CA VAL A 116 1.62 5.21 -17.82
C VAL A 116 0.59 5.15 -16.70
N ASP A 117 0.93 4.46 -15.60
CA ASP A 117 0.18 4.40 -14.34
C ASP A 117 -1.35 4.17 -14.46
N LEU A 118 -1.76 3.47 -15.51
CA LEU A 118 -3.15 3.30 -15.91
C LEU A 118 -3.82 2.03 -15.36
N PHE A 119 -3.20 1.36 -14.40
CA PHE A 119 -3.51 -0.05 -14.12
C PHE A 119 -4.37 -0.31 -12.87
N ASN A 120 -4.96 0.74 -12.28
CA ASN A 120 -5.94 0.60 -11.21
C ASN A 120 -7.34 0.19 -11.71
N GLU A 121 -7.66 0.41 -12.99
CA GLU A 121 -8.87 -0.12 -13.64
C GLU A 121 -8.49 -1.28 -14.57
N GLY A 122 -9.17 -2.42 -14.44
CA GLY A 122 -8.83 -3.69 -15.08
C GLY A 122 -8.79 -3.66 -16.62
N LEU A 123 -7.62 -3.38 -17.19
CA LEU A 123 -7.29 -3.63 -18.60
C LEU A 123 -7.20 -5.16 -18.81
N ASP A 124 -8.29 -5.75 -19.29
CA ASP A 124 -8.40 -7.16 -19.66
C ASP A 124 -8.33 -7.31 -21.19
N ILE A 125 -7.15 -7.65 -21.73
CA ILE A 125 -6.98 -7.88 -23.18
C ILE A 125 -6.21 -9.19 -23.35
N PRO A 126 -6.91 -10.34 -23.38
CA PRO A 126 -6.27 -11.65 -23.56
C PRO A 126 -5.49 -11.77 -24.87
N GLU A 127 -5.80 -10.96 -25.88
CA GLU A 127 -5.16 -10.96 -27.20
C GLU A 127 -3.74 -10.38 -27.20
N ILE A 128 -3.28 -9.74 -26.12
CA ILE A 128 -1.91 -9.21 -26.02
C ILE A 128 -0.90 -10.35 -26.15
N ASP A 129 -0.03 -10.24 -27.13
CA ASP A 129 1.05 -11.20 -27.43
C ASP A 129 2.44 -10.64 -27.13
N THR A 130 2.55 -9.34 -26.88
CA THR A 130 3.82 -8.64 -26.70
C THR A 130 3.76 -7.65 -25.54
N VAL A 131 4.78 -7.67 -24.67
CA VAL A 131 4.93 -6.69 -23.59
C VAL A 131 6.30 -6.01 -23.66
N LEU A 132 6.30 -4.67 -23.67
CA LEU A 132 7.51 -3.84 -23.73
C LEU A 132 7.71 -3.13 -22.39
N PHE A 133 8.78 -3.45 -21.68
CA PHE A 133 9.19 -2.72 -20.47
C PHE A 133 10.19 -1.63 -20.85
N LEU A 134 9.72 -0.37 -20.82
CA LEU A 134 10.49 0.81 -21.21
C LEU A 134 10.81 1.73 -20.01
N ARG A 135 10.45 1.30 -18.80
CA ARG A 135 10.77 1.95 -17.53
C ARG A 135 11.30 0.94 -16.51
N PRO A 136 12.14 1.36 -15.55
CA PRO A 136 12.41 0.54 -14.38
C PRO A 136 11.07 0.28 -13.69
N THR A 137 10.75 -0.98 -13.44
CA THR A 137 9.55 -1.32 -12.68
C THR A 137 9.99 -1.59 -11.24
N GLU A 138 9.64 -0.68 -10.34
CA GLU A 138 10.16 -0.59 -8.95
C GLU A 138 9.72 -1.74 -8.05
N SER A 139 8.64 -2.45 -8.43
CA SER A 139 8.16 -3.64 -7.71
C SER A 139 8.09 -4.85 -8.63
N ALA A 140 8.66 -5.97 -8.16
CA ALA A 140 8.50 -7.26 -8.81
C ALA A 140 7.02 -7.66 -8.92
N ILE A 141 6.16 -7.26 -7.97
CA ILE A 141 4.73 -7.54 -8.02
C ILE A 141 4.05 -6.74 -9.13
N VAL A 142 4.40 -5.47 -9.30
CA VAL A 142 3.89 -4.64 -10.42
C VAL A 142 4.37 -5.20 -11.75
N PHE A 143 5.64 -5.60 -11.85
CA PHE A 143 6.18 -6.28 -13.02
C PHE A 143 5.43 -7.57 -13.33
N LEU A 144 5.13 -8.38 -12.32
CA LEU A 144 4.41 -9.65 -12.45
C LEU A 144 2.91 -9.49 -12.72
N GLN A 145 2.27 -8.45 -12.19
CA GLN A 145 0.89 -8.09 -12.52
C GLN A 145 0.79 -7.58 -13.96
N GLN A 146 1.78 -6.78 -14.39
CA GLN A 146 1.90 -6.29 -15.77
C GLN A 146 2.16 -7.44 -16.74
N LEU A 147 3.05 -8.37 -16.38
CA LEU A 147 3.35 -9.59 -17.12
C LEU A 147 2.15 -10.54 -17.15
N GLY A 148 1.48 -10.74 -16.01
CA GLY A 148 0.30 -11.61 -15.83
C GLY A 148 -0.88 -11.26 -16.73
N ARG A 149 -0.97 -10.01 -17.19
CA ARG A 149 -1.98 -9.57 -18.17
C ARG A 149 -1.66 -10.08 -19.59
N GLY A 150 -0.38 -10.14 -19.97
CA GLY A 150 0.05 -10.80 -21.21
C GLY A 150 -0.01 -12.33 -21.14
N LEU A 151 0.04 -12.92 -19.95
CA LEU A 151 0.04 -14.38 -19.75
C LEU A 151 -1.34 -15.05 -19.87
N ARG A 152 -2.42 -14.28 -20.01
CA ARG A 152 -3.79 -14.83 -20.20
C ARG A 152 -3.86 -15.63 -21.49
N LEU A 153 -4.49 -16.80 -21.51
CA LEU A 153 -4.54 -17.63 -22.73
C LEU A 153 -5.50 -17.05 -23.76
N HIS A 154 -5.14 -17.08 -25.05
CA HIS A 154 -6.04 -16.73 -26.15
C HIS A 154 -5.71 -17.56 -27.40
N PRO A 155 -6.70 -18.05 -28.18
CA PRO A 155 -6.45 -18.91 -29.34
C PRO A 155 -5.54 -18.30 -30.42
N SER A 156 -5.50 -16.97 -30.50
CA SER A 156 -4.65 -16.25 -31.47
C SER A 156 -3.19 -16.12 -31.05
N LYS A 157 -2.78 -16.62 -29.87
CA LYS A 157 -1.39 -16.51 -29.40
C LYS A 157 -0.87 -17.84 -28.82
N SER A 158 0.27 -18.28 -29.34
CA SER A 158 0.96 -19.50 -28.91
C SER A 158 1.98 -19.25 -27.79
N CYS A 159 2.48 -18.01 -27.67
CA CYS A 159 3.44 -17.60 -26.65
C CYS A 159 3.31 -16.09 -26.39
N LEU A 160 3.80 -15.64 -25.23
CA LEU A 160 3.96 -14.22 -24.90
C LEU A 160 5.43 -13.82 -25.12
N THR A 161 5.67 -12.76 -25.89
CA THR A 161 7.01 -12.18 -26.06
C THR A 161 7.17 -11.00 -25.12
N VAL A 162 8.19 -11.06 -24.26
CA VAL A 162 8.53 -9.96 -23.32
C VAL A 162 9.86 -9.36 -23.70
N LEU A 163 9.89 -8.04 -23.90
CA LEU A 163 11.09 -7.28 -24.23
C LEU A 163 11.36 -6.25 -23.12
N ASP A 164 12.45 -6.45 -22.39
CA ASP A 164 12.92 -5.55 -21.33
C ASP A 164 14.15 -4.76 -21.79
N PHE A 165 13.98 -3.44 -21.91
CA PHE A 165 15.01 -2.52 -22.38
C PHE A 165 15.71 -1.77 -21.25
N ILE A 166 15.50 -2.19 -19.99
CA ILE A 166 15.97 -1.53 -18.76
C ILE A 166 16.96 -2.42 -17.98
N GLY A 167 17.44 -3.52 -18.59
CA GLY A 167 18.19 -4.63 -17.98
C GLY A 167 19.44 -4.35 -17.11
N GLN A 168 19.82 -3.09 -16.83
CA GLN A 168 20.79 -2.77 -15.77
C GLN A 168 20.17 -2.48 -14.40
N ALA A 169 18.91 -2.02 -14.31
CA ALA A 169 18.20 -1.87 -13.02
C ALA A 169 17.67 -3.21 -12.49
N HIS A 170 17.62 -4.23 -13.35
CA HIS A 170 17.14 -5.59 -13.07
C HIS A 170 18.28 -6.58 -12.80
N ARG A 171 19.45 -6.10 -12.32
CA ARG A 171 20.68 -6.90 -12.16
C ARG A 171 20.55 -8.14 -11.25
N ASN A 172 19.56 -8.18 -10.36
CA ASN A 172 19.29 -9.34 -9.49
C ASN A 172 18.36 -10.39 -10.16
N PHE A 173 17.83 -10.07 -11.33
CA PHE A 173 17.09 -10.98 -12.22
C PHE A 173 18.00 -11.46 -13.35
N ARG A 174 19.11 -12.13 -13.04
CA ARG A 174 19.92 -12.74 -14.11
C ARG A 174 19.18 -13.91 -14.72
N PHE A 175 18.44 -13.66 -15.79
CA PHE A 175 18.84 -13.96 -17.16
C PHE A 175 18.11 -12.89 -17.99
N LEU A 176 18.75 -11.86 -18.50
CA LEU A 176 19.39 -11.88 -19.81
C LEU A 176 20.07 -10.51 -20.08
N PRO A 177 21.07 -10.40 -20.98
CA PRO A 177 21.69 -9.13 -21.35
C PRO A 177 20.73 -8.11 -22.00
N ALA A 178 21.17 -6.85 -22.15
CA ALA A 178 20.35 -5.80 -22.77
C ALA A 178 19.96 -6.19 -24.21
N GLY A 179 18.64 -6.21 -24.51
CA GLY A 179 18.10 -6.66 -25.80
C GLY A 179 17.69 -8.14 -25.85
N CYS A 180 17.37 -8.75 -24.72
CA CYS A 180 17.03 -10.18 -24.70
C CYS A 180 15.55 -10.48 -24.52
N SER A 181 15.13 -11.55 -25.20
CA SER A 181 13.77 -12.08 -25.26
C SER A 181 13.57 -13.23 -24.28
N LEU A 182 12.52 -13.17 -23.47
CA LEU A 182 12.03 -14.30 -22.67
C LEU A 182 10.75 -14.84 -23.32
N GLN A 183 10.76 -16.12 -23.70
CA GLN A 183 9.60 -16.83 -24.25
C GLN A 183 9.18 -17.89 -23.23
N LEU A 184 8.07 -17.66 -22.54
CA LEU A 184 7.59 -18.52 -21.45
C LEU A 184 6.47 -19.45 -21.92
N ASP A 185 6.59 -20.74 -21.60
CA ASP A 185 5.52 -21.73 -21.77
C ASP A 185 4.62 -21.87 -20.53
N ARG A 186 3.53 -22.63 -20.69
CA ARG A 186 2.41 -22.75 -19.75
C ARG A 186 2.77 -23.30 -18.35
N VAL A 187 3.91 -23.97 -18.18
CA VAL A 187 4.28 -24.68 -16.92
C VAL A 187 5.41 -23.96 -16.16
N SER A 188 6.10 -23.04 -16.81
CA SER A 188 7.34 -22.43 -16.30
C SER A 188 7.14 -21.21 -15.37
N SER A 189 5.94 -20.61 -15.33
CA SER A 189 5.71 -19.31 -14.66
C SER A 189 5.73 -19.39 -13.13
N GLU A 190 5.16 -20.42 -12.51
CA GLU A 190 5.14 -20.58 -11.05
C GLU A 190 6.53 -20.85 -10.47
N ARG A 191 7.36 -21.61 -11.19
CA ARG A 191 8.76 -21.88 -10.82
C ARG A 191 9.64 -20.63 -10.96
N VAL A 192 9.42 -19.82 -11.99
CA VAL A 192 10.12 -18.53 -12.15
C VAL A 192 9.74 -17.58 -11.01
N LEU A 193 8.45 -17.47 -10.68
CA LEU A 193 7.97 -16.65 -9.56
C LEU A 193 8.55 -17.05 -8.20
N ALA A 194 8.68 -18.35 -7.94
CA ALA A 194 9.29 -18.87 -6.73
C ALA A 194 10.79 -18.55 -6.65
N ASN A 195 11.54 -18.81 -7.74
CA ASN A 195 12.98 -18.52 -7.82
C ASN A 195 13.30 -17.01 -7.69
N LEU A 196 12.42 -16.14 -8.21
CA LEU A 196 12.56 -14.69 -8.11
C LEU A 196 12.43 -14.19 -6.66
N ARG A 197 11.47 -14.72 -5.90
CA ARG A 197 11.32 -14.40 -4.47
C ARG A 197 12.51 -14.88 -3.63
N GLU A 198 13.16 -15.97 -4.04
CA GLU A 198 14.36 -16.49 -3.38
C GLU A 198 15.61 -15.62 -3.61
N SER A 199 15.63 -14.78 -4.65
CA SER A 199 16.77 -13.90 -4.99
C SER A 199 16.83 -12.58 -4.19
N LEU A 200 15.73 -12.20 -3.52
CA LEU A 200 15.68 -11.01 -2.68
C LEU A 200 16.47 -11.23 -1.37
N PRO A 201 17.08 -10.18 -0.78
CA PRO A 201 17.75 -10.29 0.51
C PRO A 201 16.79 -10.80 1.59
N SER A 202 16.87 -12.09 1.88
CA SER A 202 15.98 -12.77 2.83
C SER A 202 16.59 -12.81 4.24
N ARG A 203 17.87 -12.41 4.37
CA ARG A 203 18.66 -12.42 5.61
C ARG A 203 19.35 -11.07 5.83
N ARG A 204 19.48 -10.67 7.09
CA ARG A 204 20.10 -9.41 7.51
C ARG A 204 21.50 -9.15 6.92
N PRO A 205 22.43 -10.13 6.85
CA PRO A 205 23.76 -9.87 6.27
C PRO A 205 23.73 -9.52 4.78
N GLN A 206 22.81 -10.11 4.01
CA GLN A 206 22.64 -9.79 2.58
C GLN A 206 22.08 -8.38 2.43
N LEU A 207 21.06 -8.02 3.22
CA LEU A 207 20.49 -6.68 3.22
C LEU A 207 21.54 -5.60 3.53
N LEU A 208 22.40 -5.85 4.53
CA LEU A 208 23.50 -4.94 4.87
C LEU A 208 24.53 -4.81 3.73
N ALA A 209 24.85 -5.91 3.04
CA ALA A 209 25.79 -5.88 1.91
C ALA A 209 25.24 -5.06 0.74
N GLU A 210 24.00 -5.29 0.34
CA GLU A 210 23.34 -4.56 -0.74
C GLU A 210 23.15 -3.07 -0.39
N ALA A 211 22.70 -2.78 0.84
CA ALA A 211 22.56 -1.40 1.30
C ALA A 211 23.89 -0.63 1.27
N ARG A 212 25.02 -1.28 1.62
CA ARG A 212 26.36 -0.68 1.49
C ARG A 212 26.72 -0.34 0.05
N ILE A 213 26.30 -1.16 -0.91
CA ILE A 213 26.55 -0.92 -2.35
C ILE A 213 25.74 0.28 -2.85
N LEU A 214 24.46 0.37 -2.45
CA LEU A 214 23.59 1.50 -2.79
C LEU A 214 24.08 2.81 -2.17
N GLY A 215 24.73 2.73 -1.02
CA GLY A 215 25.19 3.90 -0.28
C GLY A 215 24.04 4.65 0.40
N ARG A 216 24.38 5.74 1.10
CA ARG A 216 23.42 6.49 1.93
C ARG A 216 22.25 7.01 1.07
N CYS A 217 21.06 6.54 1.38
CA CYS A 217 19.81 6.85 0.66
C CYS A 217 18.61 6.93 1.63
N SER A 218 17.44 7.30 1.11
CA SER A 218 16.16 7.18 1.83
C SER A 218 15.65 5.73 1.84
N LEU A 219 14.70 5.42 2.71
CA LEU A 219 13.98 4.16 2.76
C LEU A 219 13.30 3.87 1.41
N ALA A 220 12.66 4.86 0.80
CA ALA A 220 12.05 4.74 -0.52
C ALA A 220 13.08 4.27 -1.57
N ALA A 221 14.19 5.01 -1.70
CA ALA A 221 15.25 4.69 -2.65
C ALA A 221 15.93 3.34 -2.36
N LEU A 222 16.03 2.93 -1.09
CA LEU A 222 16.52 1.61 -0.73
C LEU A 222 15.55 0.51 -1.20
N LEU A 223 14.25 0.64 -0.93
CA LEU A 223 13.25 -0.34 -1.36
C LEU A 223 13.23 -0.47 -2.87
N ASP A 224 13.27 0.63 -3.60
CA ASP A 224 13.31 0.66 -5.07
C ASP A 224 14.60 0.05 -5.61
N GLY A 225 15.74 0.37 -4.99
CA GLY A 225 17.05 -0.18 -5.35
C GLY A 225 17.16 -1.70 -5.12
N LEU A 226 16.41 -2.23 -4.15
CA LEU A 226 16.37 -3.66 -3.83
C LEU A 226 15.21 -4.40 -4.52
N GLY A 227 14.22 -3.68 -5.04
CA GLY A 227 12.95 -4.25 -5.52
C GLY A 227 12.17 -4.97 -4.42
N MET A 228 12.24 -4.47 -3.17
CA MET A 228 11.70 -5.13 -1.98
C MET A 228 10.42 -4.46 -1.49
N GLU A 229 9.43 -5.25 -1.05
CA GLU A 229 8.23 -4.67 -0.43
C GLU A 229 8.47 -4.26 1.02
N LEU A 230 7.74 -3.24 1.47
CA LEU A 230 7.89 -2.66 2.81
C LEU A 230 7.75 -3.72 3.93
N GLY A 231 6.78 -4.61 3.83
CA GLY A 231 6.58 -5.71 4.78
C GLY A 231 7.75 -6.71 4.80
N GLU A 232 8.36 -6.99 3.65
CA GLU A 232 9.52 -7.87 3.55
C GLU A 232 10.76 -7.22 4.15
N PHE A 233 10.97 -5.93 3.86
CA PHE A 233 12.04 -5.14 4.43
C PHE A 233 11.97 -5.13 5.95
N TYR A 234 10.84 -4.74 6.53
CA TYR A 234 10.70 -4.68 7.99
C TYR A 234 10.77 -6.05 8.67
N ARG A 235 10.41 -7.14 7.98
CA ARG A 235 10.60 -8.51 8.48
C ARG A 235 12.09 -8.87 8.61
N VAL A 236 12.95 -8.37 7.73
CA VAL A 236 14.40 -8.67 7.71
C VAL A 236 15.21 -7.63 8.49
N ALA A 237 14.95 -6.35 8.26
CA ALA A 237 15.61 -5.21 8.87
C ALA A 237 15.15 -4.94 10.31
N GLY A 238 13.88 -5.20 10.61
CA GLY A 238 13.26 -4.82 11.89
C GLY A 238 12.98 -3.32 12.00
N SER A 239 14.00 -2.48 11.78
CA SER A 239 13.89 -1.02 11.77
C SER A 239 14.91 -0.41 10.81
N TRP A 240 14.47 0.62 10.10
CA TRP A 240 15.30 1.42 9.21
C TRP A 240 16.34 2.23 9.99
N ALA A 241 15.96 2.88 11.09
CA ALA A 241 16.88 3.65 11.93
C ALA A 241 18.03 2.77 12.49
N LEU A 242 17.69 1.56 12.97
CA LEU A 242 18.70 0.61 13.45
C LEU A 242 19.60 0.08 12.32
N LEU A 243 19.03 -0.13 11.12
CA LEU A 243 19.81 -0.55 9.95
C LEU A 243 20.80 0.56 9.52
N GLN A 244 20.35 1.82 9.46
CA GLN A 244 21.21 2.97 9.15
C GLN A 244 22.36 3.11 10.15
N ARG A 245 22.10 2.82 11.43
CA ARG A 245 23.14 2.78 12.48
C ARG A 245 24.16 1.68 12.21
N GLU A 246 23.74 0.46 11.92
CA GLU A 246 24.63 -0.66 11.55
C GLU A 246 25.45 -0.39 10.28
N LEU A 247 24.90 0.42 9.37
CA LEU A 247 25.58 0.88 8.16
C LEU A 247 26.53 2.07 8.39
N GLY A 248 26.50 2.69 9.57
CA GLY A 248 27.29 3.87 9.90
C GLY A 248 26.80 5.16 9.22
N TRP A 249 25.53 5.22 8.83
CA TRP A 249 24.95 6.38 8.13
C TRP A 249 24.39 7.46 9.05
N VAL A 250 24.27 7.15 10.34
CA VAL A 250 23.83 8.08 11.38
C VAL A 250 25.04 8.88 11.87
N ALA A 251 25.01 10.20 11.69
CA ALA A 251 26.03 11.10 12.23
C ALA A 251 25.60 11.62 13.63
N GLY A 252 26.51 11.63 14.62
CA GLY A 252 26.26 12.18 15.96
C GLY A 252 25.92 11.14 17.04
N VAL A 253 25.12 11.51 18.05
CA VAL A 253 24.79 10.77 19.29
C VAL A 253 24.27 9.33 19.06
N GLY A 254 23.94 8.98 17.81
CA GLY A 254 23.47 7.66 17.41
C GLY A 254 24.53 6.69 16.86
N SER A 255 25.83 7.01 16.90
CA SER A 255 26.89 6.13 16.34
C SER A 255 27.35 4.98 17.26
N GLY A 256 26.71 4.79 18.42
CA GLY A 256 27.02 3.74 19.41
C GLY A 256 25.99 2.61 19.44
N GLU A 257 26.00 1.81 20.52
CA GLU A 257 24.96 0.79 20.75
C GLU A 257 23.57 1.45 20.88
N PRO A 258 22.51 0.84 20.31
CA PRO A 258 21.17 1.38 20.43
C PRO A 258 20.72 1.38 21.89
N SER A 259 20.06 2.47 22.31
CA SER A 259 19.46 2.54 23.64
C SER A 259 18.33 1.52 23.81
N ASP A 260 17.91 1.26 25.05
CA ASP A 260 16.80 0.34 25.29
C ASP A 260 15.47 0.85 24.72
N ASP A 261 15.28 2.17 24.71
CA ASP A 261 14.15 2.82 24.05
C ASP A 261 14.22 2.58 22.53
N GLU A 262 15.38 2.77 21.90
CA GLU A 262 15.57 2.49 20.47
C GLU A 262 15.35 1.03 20.09
N LYS A 263 15.84 0.09 20.92
CA LYS A 263 15.57 -1.34 20.72
C LYS A 263 14.07 -1.62 20.80
N ARG A 264 13.35 -0.96 21.73
CA ARG A 264 11.90 -1.13 21.90
C ARG A 264 11.14 -0.54 20.72
N LEU A 265 11.47 0.68 20.29
CA LEU A 265 10.92 1.32 19.10
C LEU A 265 11.15 0.46 17.85
N GLY A 266 12.35 -0.08 17.68
CA GLY A 266 12.69 -0.93 16.53
C GLY A 266 11.83 -2.19 16.42
N ARG A 267 11.33 -2.74 17.54
CA ARG A 267 10.37 -3.86 17.53
C ARG A 267 8.94 -3.42 17.25
N GLY A 268 8.64 -2.13 17.37
CA GLY A 268 7.31 -1.55 17.23
C GLY A 268 7.00 -0.98 15.85
N VAL A 269 7.99 -0.41 15.14
CA VAL A 269 7.75 0.27 13.85
C VAL A 269 7.09 -0.64 12.81
N GLY A 270 7.49 -1.91 12.73
CA GLY A 270 6.86 -2.88 11.82
C GLY A 270 5.38 -3.16 12.10
N ARG A 271 4.83 -2.73 13.26
CA ARG A 271 3.39 -2.80 13.55
C ARG A 271 2.61 -1.61 12.98
N LEU A 272 3.26 -0.65 12.34
CA LEU A 272 2.62 0.50 11.69
C LEU A 272 2.32 0.27 10.21
N LEU A 273 2.76 -0.86 9.65
CA LEU A 273 2.66 -1.10 8.21
C LEU A 273 1.22 -1.26 7.70
N HIS A 274 0.24 -1.41 8.59
CA HIS A 274 -1.17 -1.44 8.24
C HIS A 274 -1.83 -0.06 8.14
N LEU A 275 -1.13 1.04 8.48
CA LEU A 275 -1.73 2.36 8.43
C LEU A 275 -2.07 2.74 6.99
N ASP A 276 -3.35 2.95 6.72
CA ASP A 276 -3.91 3.33 5.42
C ASP A 276 -4.91 4.50 5.52
N ASP A 277 -5.05 5.10 6.70
CA ASP A 277 -5.87 6.29 6.96
C ASP A 277 -5.09 7.57 6.60
N THR A 278 -5.48 8.24 5.51
CA THR A 278 -4.80 9.44 4.98
C THR A 278 -4.79 10.61 5.95
N ASP A 279 -5.88 10.81 6.70
CA ASP A 279 -5.99 11.92 7.67
C ASP A 279 -5.10 11.66 8.87
N ARG A 280 -5.07 10.40 9.33
CA ARG A 280 -4.18 9.97 10.41
C ARG A 280 -2.71 10.06 10.00
N LEU A 281 -2.35 9.61 8.79
CA LEU A 281 -0.99 9.72 8.27
C LEU A 281 -0.57 11.19 8.14
N SER A 282 -1.45 12.05 7.62
CA SER A 282 -1.20 13.49 7.52
C SER A 282 -1.03 14.15 8.89
N PHE A 283 -1.86 13.79 9.87
CA PHE A 283 -1.72 14.22 11.27
C PHE A 283 -0.37 13.83 11.86
N LEU A 284 0.05 12.57 11.65
CA LEU A 284 1.34 12.07 12.14
C LEU A 284 2.51 12.80 11.48
N LEU A 285 2.50 12.97 10.16
CA LEU A 285 3.54 13.70 9.43
C LEU A 285 3.67 15.14 9.92
N HIS A 286 2.54 15.83 10.12
CA HIS A 286 2.54 17.20 10.65
C HIS A 286 3.11 17.24 12.08
N GLY A 287 2.68 16.32 12.95
CA GLY A 287 3.18 16.23 14.32
C GLY A 287 4.67 15.95 14.40
N LEU A 288 5.14 14.93 13.66
CA LEU A 288 6.54 14.49 13.65
C LEU A 288 7.49 15.51 12.98
N ALA A 289 6.98 16.47 12.22
CA ALA A 289 7.79 17.56 11.66
C ALA A 289 8.28 18.57 12.73
N HIS A 290 7.66 18.59 13.91
CA HIS A 290 8.03 19.50 14.98
C HIS A 290 9.29 19.04 15.72
N ARG A 291 10.16 19.99 16.09
CA ARG A 291 11.40 19.71 16.83
C ARG A 291 11.19 19.27 18.28
N GLN A 292 10.04 19.61 18.86
CA GLN A 292 9.71 19.32 20.24
C GLN A 292 8.46 18.44 20.30
N PRO A 293 8.35 17.56 21.30
CA PRO A 293 7.16 16.75 21.49
C PRO A 293 5.95 17.65 21.77
N PRO A 294 4.74 17.24 21.33
CA PRO A 294 3.54 17.98 21.66
C PRO A 294 3.27 17.95 23.16
N VAL A 295 2.78 19.06 23.70
CA VAL A 295 2.41 19.18 25.12
C VAL A 295 1.02 18.60 25.31
N VAL A 296 0.92 17.46 26.01
CA VAL A 296 -0.32 16.67 26.12
C VAL A 296 -1.49 17.46 26.70
N GLN A 297 -1.24 18.37 27.64
CA GLN A 297 -2.29 19.21 28.24
C GLN A 297 -2.91 20.20 27.25
N SER A 298 -2.19 20.58 26.20
CA SER A 298 -2.66 21.51 25.16
C SER A 298 -3.43 20.82 24.03
N LEU A 299 -3.35 19.50 23.94
CA LEU A 299 -3.97 18.74 22.87
C LEU A 299 -5.47 18.55 23.09
N SER A 300 -6.22 18.54 21.98
CA SER A 300 -7.61 18.07 21.97
C SER A 300 -7.68 16.60 22.41
N GLU A 301 -8.84 16.15 22.90
CA GLU A 301 -9.00 14.75 23.29
C GLU A 301 -8.78 13.79 22.12
N THR A 302 -9.27 14.15 20.94
CA THR A 302 -9.07 13.41 19.69
C THR A 302 -7.58 13.25 19.37
N ASP A 303 -6.80 14.33 19.48
CA ASP A 303 -5.36 14.29 19.18
C ASP A 303 -4.58 13.51 20.24
N ARG A 304 -4.97 13.61 21.52
CA ARG A 304 -4.40 12.75 22.58
C ARG A 304 -4.61 11.28 22.26
N ARG A 305 -5.80 10.91 21.79
CA ARG A 305 -6.13 9.52 21.39
C ARG A 305 -5.35 9.10 20.15
N ARG A 306 -5.18 9.97 19.14
CA ARG A 306 -4.33 9.70 17.96
C ARG A 306 -2.87 9.43 18.33
N TRP A 307 -2.28 10.24 19.21
CA TRP A 307 -0.92 10.00 19.70
C TRP A 307 -0.81 8.71 20.50
N ARG A 308 -1.80 8.41 21.35
CA ARG A 308 -1.83 7.14 22.08
C ARG A 308 -1.86 5.94 21.14
N MET A 309 -2.66 5.99 20.07
CA MET A 309 -2.73 4.92 19.06
C MET A 309 -1.36 4.63 18.44
N LEU A 310 -0.60 5.67 18.04
CA LEU A 310 0.77 5.53 17.54
C LEU A 310 1.69 4.89 18.59
N LEU A 311 1.71 5.47 19.78
CA LEU A 311 2.67 5.10 20.83
C LEU A 311 2.44 3.69 21.36
N LEU A 312 1.21 3.18 21.33
CA LEU A 312 0.93 1.78 21.64
C LEU A 312 1.51 0.81 20.61
N GLN A 313 1.58 1.19 19.32
CA GLN A 313 2.25 0.36 18.32
C GLN A 313 3.76 0.33 18.54
N LEU A 314 4.33 1.49 18.83
CA LEU A 314 5.78 1.67 19.05
C LEU A 314 6.26 1.02 20.33
N TRP A 315 5.69 1.40 21.47
CA TRP A 315 6.12 0.94 22.79
C TRP A 315 5.47 -0.39 23.20
N GLY A 316 4.39 -0.81 22.52
CA GLY A 316 3.61 -1.99 22.91
C GLY A 316 2.75 -1.77 24.16
N THR A 317 1.98 -2.79 24.51
CA THR A 317 1.05 -2.78 25.66
C THR A 317 1.67 -3.36 26.94
N SER A 318 3.00 -3.29 27.07
CA SER A 318 3.80 -3.88 28.18
C SER A 318 3.38 -3.33 29.56
N PRO A 319 3.57 -4.08 30.68
CA PRO A 319 3.23 -3.63 32.03
C PRO A 319 3.88 -2.32 32.47
N ASP A 320 5.05 -1.97 31.94
CA ASP A 320 5.71 -0.67 32.14
C ASP A 320 5.00 0.41 31.31
N ARG A 321 3.86 0.85 31.84
CA ARG A 321 3.01 1.89 31.26
C ARG A 321 3.73 3.23 31.33
N LEU A 322 4.09 3.75 30.16
CA LEU A 322 4.57 5.12 30.01
C LEU A 322 3.38 6.07 29.94
N ALA A 323 3.43 7.15 30.72
CA ALA A 323 2.49 8.23 30.54
C ALA A 323 2.61 8.81 29.12
N LEU A 324 1.54 9.42 28.59
CA LEU A 324 1.54 9.91 27.21
C LEU A 324 2.68 10.89 26.95
N GLN A 325 2.89 11.82 27.89
CA GLN A 325 3.94 12.82 27.79
C GLN A 325 5.32 12.15 27.82
N ASP A 326 5.58 11.25 28.77
CA ASP A 326 6.85 10.53 28.87
C ASP A 326 7.16 9.71 27.60
N ALA A 327 6.13 9.08 27.02
CA ALA A 327 6.28 8.30 25.79
C ALA A 327 6.58 9.18 24.57
N LEU A 328 6.04 10.39 24.51
CA LEU A 328 6.36 11.39 23.48
C LEU A 328 7.79 11.92 23.71
N ASP A 329 8.13 12.31 24.93
CA ASP A 329 9.45 12.86 25.25
C ASP A 329 10.57 11.86 24.91
N ARG A 330 10.38 10.58 25.24
CA ARG A 330 11.33 9.50 24.87
C ARG A 330 11.41 9.26 23.37
N LEU A 331 10.29 9.37 22.65
CA LEU A 331 10.31 9.26 21.19
C LEU A 331 11.10 10.42 20.56
N TRP A 332 10.90 11.64 21.06
CA TRP A 332 11.62 12.83 20.60
C TRP A 332 13.11 12.84 20.99
N ALA A 333 13.49 12.08 22.03
CA ALA A 333 14.89 11.81 22.35
C ALA A 333 15.57 10.86 21.34
N CYS A 334 14.82 10.23 20.44
CA CYS A 334 15.31 9.29 19.42
C CYS A 334 15.15 9.86 18.00
N PRO A 335 15.99 10.82 17.56
CA PRO A 335 15.79 11.54 16.29
C PRO A 335 15.83 10.63 15.05
N ALA A 336 16.65 9.57 15.05
CA ALA A 336 16.70 8.61 13.95
C ALA A 336 15.35 7.88 13.75
N PHE A 337 14.61 7.67 14.84
CA PHE A 337 13.26 7.08 14.77
C PHE A 337 12.21 8.10 14.31
N LEU A 338 12.35 9.38 14.63
CA LEU A 338 11.51 10.42 14.03
C LEU A 338 11.71 10.50 12.51
N ASP A 339 12.95 10.37 12.04
CA ASP A 339 13.28 10.31 10.61
C ASP A 339 12.64 9.08 9.95
N GLU A 340 12.85 7.89 10.53
CA GLU A 340 12.23 6.64 10.06
C GLU A 340 10.70 6.74 10.00
N LEU A 341 10.05 7.28 11.04
CA LEU A 341 8.59 7.40 11.07
C LEU A 341 8.07 8.36 10.00
N ARG A 342 8.78 9.46 9.71
CA ARG A 342 8.40 10.40 8.64
C ARG A 342 8.54 9.75 7.27
N GLU A 343 9.64 9.04 7.01
CA GLU A 343 9.83 8.32 5.75
C GLU A 343 8.78 7.22 5.58
N LEU A 344 8.51 6.43 6.63
CA LEU A 344 7.50 5.39 6.62
C LEU A 344 6.09 5.95 6.39
N CYS A 345 5.69 7.00 7.12
CA CYS A 345 4.35 7.58 6.96
C CYS A 345 4.17 8.21 5.57
N THR A 346 5.23 8.79 5.00
CA THR A 346 5.20 9.32 3.63
C THR A 346 4.97 8.20 2.62
N LEU A 347 5.74 7.11 2.72
CA LEU A 347 5.59 5.93 1.86
C LEU A 347 4.20 5.28 1.98
N LEU A 348 3.67 5.17 3.20
CA LEU A 348 2.33 4.62 3.42
C LEU A 348 1.27 5.52 2.81
N LEU A 349 1.38 6.84 2.97
CA LEU A 349 0.45 7.81 2.39
C LEU A 349 0.44 7.76 0.85
N GLU A 350 1.61 7.65 0.23
CA GLU A 350 1.75 7.52 -1.23
C GLU A 350 1.20 6.19 -1.77
N ARG A 351 1.24 5.13 -0.96
CA ARG A 351 0.73 3.79 -1.31
C ARG A 351 -0.77 3.62 -1.03
N THR A 352 -1.37 4.48 -0.20
CA THR A 352 -2.80 4.42 0.07
C THR A 352 -3.60 4.75 -1.19
N ASP A 353 -4.35 3.76 -1.69
CA ASP A 353 -5.10 3.81 -2.94
C ASP A 353 -6.61 3.98 -2.75
N HIS A 354 -7.07 4.08 -1.51
CA HIS A 354 -8.47 4.24 -1.14
C HIS A 354 -8.67 5.43 -0.20
N LEU A 355 -9.84 6.05 -0.28
CA LEU A 355 -10.25 7.07 0.67
C LEU A 355 -10.80 6.40 1.92
N ALA A 356 -10.39 6.91 3.08
CA ALA A 356 -10.94 6.52 4.38
C ALA A 356 -11.75 7.70 4.97
N PRO A 357 -13.07 7.80 4.69
CA PRO A 357 -13.88 8.90 5.17
C PRO A 357 -13.96 8.91 6.71
N PRO A 358 -14.11 10.09 7.34
CA PRO A 358 -14.33 10.15 8.78
C PRO A 358 -15.64 9.44 9.16
N MET A 359 -15.66 8.91 10.38
CA MET A 359 -16.87 8.32 10.97
C MET A 359 -17.96 9.37 11.18
N ASP A 360 -19.21 9.02 10.89
CA ASP A 360 -20.37 9.89 11.02
C ASP A 360 -20.88 9.97 12.48
N TRP A 361 -20.10 10.64 13.33
CA TRP A 361 -20.42 10.93 14.73
C TRP A 361 -19.59 12.09 15.31
N GLU A 362 -20.10 12.71 16.39
CA GLU A 362 -19.46 13.84 17.06
C GLU A 362 -18.60 13.42 18.27
N GLN A 363 -18.21 12.15 18.35
CA GLN A 363 -17.41 11.63 19.45
C GLN A 363 -15.90 11.87 19.18
N PRO A 364 -15.08 12.07 20.22
CA PRO A 364 -13.63 12.22 20.07
C PRO A 364 -12.92 10.88 19.76
N VAL A 365 -13.48 10.07 18.86
CA VAL A 365 -12.95 8.77 18.47
C VAL A 365 -12.34 8.87 17.07
N PRO A 366 -11.00 8.96 16.97
CA PRO A 366 -10.29 9.22 15.72
C PRO A 366 -10.15 7.96 14.85
N LEU A 367 -11.28 7.43 14.40
CA LEU A 367 -11.35 6.31 13.46
C LEU A 367 -12.00 6.78 12.16
N ALA A 368 -11.60 6.15 11.07
CA ALA A 368 -12.11 6.38 9.73
C ALA A 368 -12.71 5.09 9.16
N LEU A 369 -13.71 5.26 8.31
CA LEU A 369 -14.33 4.19 7.55
C LEU A 369 -13.31 3.58 6.59
N HIS A 370 -13.31 2.25 6.51
CA HIS A 370 -12.47 1.46 5.61
C HIS A 370 -10.95 1.60 5.83
N ALA A 371 -10.54 2.22 6.93
CA ALA A 371 -9.17 2.14 7.40
C ALA A 371 -8.94 0.93 8.31
N ARG A 372 -7.67 0.55 8.45
CA ARG A 372 -7.22 -0.60 9.22
C ARG A 372 -6.66 -0.20 10.58
N TYR A 373 -7.06 -0.96 11.60
CA TYR A 373 -6.64 -0.73 12.98
C TYR A 373 -6.39 -2.05 13.69
N SER A 374 -5.32 -2.12 14.46
CA SER A 374 -5.17 -3.15 15.49
C SER A 374 -6.20 -2.95 16.61
N ARG A 375 -6.44 -4.00 17.38
CA ARG A 375 -7.32 -3.92 18.55
C ARG A 375 -6.85 -2.88 19.57
N ALA A 376 -5.54 -2.77 19.79
CA ALA A 376 -4.99 -1.79 20.74
C ALA A 376 -5.28 -0.34 20.31
N GLU A 377 -5.21 -0.07 19.00
CA GLU A 377 -5.55 1.25 18.45
C GLU A 377 -7.04 1.55 18.62
N ILE A 378 -7.91 0.58 18.35
CA ILE A 378 -9.35 0.76 18.53
C ILE A 378 -9.66 1.10 20.00
N TYR A 379 -9.10 0.35 20.95
CA TYR A 379 -9.31 0.63 22.38
C TYR A 379 -8.77 2.00 22.79
N ALA A 380 -7.62 2.42 22.27
CA ALA A 380 -7.10 3.76 22.51
C ALA A 380 -7.97 4.85 21.88
N ALA A 381 -8.51 4.63 20.68
CA ALA A 381 -9.41 5.56 20.02
C ALA A 381 -10.72 5.76 20.80
N PHE A 382 -11.22 4.72 21.48
CA PHE A 382 -12.35 4.79 22.39
C PHE A 382 -12.02 5.37 23.78
N GLY A 383 -10.76 5.73 24.06
CA GLY A 383 -10.34 6.24 25.37
C GLY A 383 -10.26 5.17 26.46
N LEU A 384 -10.24 3.89 26.10
CA LEU A 384 -10.18 2.75 27.03
C LEU A 384 -8.75 2.41 27.48
N ILE A 385 -7.76 3.05 26.86
CA ILE A 385 -6.35 2.98 27.22
C ILE A 385 -5.85 4.42 27.45
N THR A 386 -5.61 4.75 28.71
CA THR A 386 -5.11 6.04 29.20
C THR A 386 -3.89 5.81 30.10
N ASP A 387 -3.36 6.88 30.71
CA ASP A 387 -2.24 6.77 31.66
C ASP A 387 -2.62 6.01 32.94
N THR A 388 -3.90 6.09 33.34
CA THR A 388 -4.41 5.53 34.60
C THR A 388 -5.29 4.31 34.40
N GLN A 389 -5.80 4.09 33.19
CA GLN A 389 -6.76 3.02 32.89
C GLN A 389 -6.31 2.22 31.67
N GLN A 390 -6.44 0.89 31.75
CA GLN A 390 -6.26 0.02 30.61
C GLN A 390 -7.31 -1.10 30.66
N THR A 391 -8.35 -0.96 29.86
CA THR A 391 -9.30 -2.04 29.63
C THR A 391 -8.77 -2.88 28.48
N THR A 392 -8.58 -4.19 28.71
CA THR A 392 -8.32 -5.15 27.64
C THR A 392 -9.45 -6.16 27.61
N GLY A 393 -9.94 -6.47 26.41
CA GLY A 393 -10.95 -7.50 26.22
C GLY A 393 -10.41 -8.61 25.32
N GLN A 394 -10.68 -9.84 25.70
CA GLN A 394 -10.52 -11.01 24.82
C GLN A 394 -11.84 -11.38 24.13
N SER A 395 -12.96 -10.75 24.49
CA SER A 395 -14.27 -10.98 23.88
C SER A 395 -14.35 -10.39 22.47
N GLY A 396 -15.12 -11.04 21.59
CA GLY A 396 -15.38 -10.55 20.23
C GLY A 396 -16.27 -9.31 20.17
N VAL A 397 -16.81 -8.84 21.29
CA VAL A 397 -17.61 -7.60 21.39
C VAL A 397 -17.21 -6.84 22.64
N LEU A 398 -17.20 -5.51 22.52
CA LEU A 398 -17.00 -4.53 23.57
C LEU A 398 -18.20 -3.57 23.55
N PHE A 399 -18.90 -3.40 24.68
CA PHE A 399 -19.87 -2.31 24.83
C PHE A 399 -19.22 -1.15 25.56
N ASP A 400 -18.98 -0.04 24.86
CA ASP A 400 -18.49 1.19 25.46
C ASP A 400 -19.67 2.05 25.93
N ARG A 401 -19.76 2.23 27.26
CA ARG A 401 -20.85 3.01 27.88
C ARG A 401 -20.73 4.51 27.61
N ALA A 402 -19.52 5.03 27.42
CA ALA A 402 -19.32 6.46 27.20
C ALA A 402 -19.89 6.91 25.85
N THR A 403 -19.64 6.14 24.80
CA THR A 403 -20.16 6.40 23.45
C THR A 403 -21.48 5.71 23.13
N GLN A 404 -22.02 4.92 24.08
CA GLN A 404 -23.19 4.03 23.87
C GLN A 404 -23.02 3.15 22.62
N CYS A 405 -21.82 2.62 22.40
CA CYS A 405 -21.48 1.89 21.18
C CYS A 405 -21.06 0.45 21.48
N ASP A 406 -21.70 -0.50 20.82
CA ASP A 406 -21.22 -1.87 20.70
C ASP A 406 -20.20 -1.97 19.56
N VAL A 407 -18.98 -2.39 19.88
CA VAL A 407 -17.85 -2.53 18.97
C VAL A 407 -17.62 -4.02 18.72
N PHE A 408 -17.85 -4.46 17.49
CA PHE A 408 -17.77 -5.86 17.09
C PHE A 408 -16.41 -6.14 16.44
N PHE A 409 -15.68 -7.13 16.97
CA PHE A 409 -14.42 -7.63 16.43
C PHE A 409 -14.66 -8.98 15.75
N ILE A 410 -14.79 -8.95 14.43
CA ILE A 410 -15.20 -10.11 13.62
C ILE A 410 -13.99 -10.67 12.88
N THR A 411 -13.79 -11.98 12.96
CA THR A 411 -12.77 -12.70 12.19
C THR A 411 -13.45 -13.77 11.36
N LEU A 412 -13.37 -13.63 10.03
CA LEU A 412 -14.12 -14.48 9.09
C LEU A 412 -13.63 -15.94 9.09
N LYS A 413 -12.31 -16.13 8.96
CA LYS A 413 -11.63 -17.42 9.07
C LYS A 413 -11.23 -17.66 10.52
N LYS A 414 -12.09 -18.35 11.26
CA LYS A 414 -11.74 -18.90 12.58
C LYS A 414 -10.78 -20.08 12.33
N SER A 415 -9.57 -20.01 12.87
CA SER A 415 -8.48 -20.97 12.63
C SER A 415 -8.89 -22.44 12.79
N GLU A 416 -8.45 -23.30 11.85
CA GLU A 416 -8.75 -24.74 11.67
C GLU A 416 -8.53 -25.67 12.88
N ARG A 417 -8.01 -25.19 14.03
CA ARG A 417 -7.64 -26.08 15.16
C ARG A 417 -8.80 -26.54 16.04
N LEU A 418 -10.01 -26.07 15.77
CA LEU A 418 -11.24 -26.57 16.37
C LEU A 418 -12.33 -26.33 15.31
N PHE A 419 -12.74 -27.32 14.51
CA PHE A 419 -14.13 -27.51 14.06
C PHE A 419 -14.27 -28.67 13.03
N SER A 420 -15.41 -29.35 13.13
CA SER A 420 -15.94 -30.44 12.31
C SER A 420 -16.18 -30.03 10.84
N PRO A 421 -16.14 -30.95 9.84
CA PRO A 421 -16.25 -30.66 8.40
C PRO A 421 -17.59 -30.06 7.92
N THR A 422 -18.51 -29.70 8.81
CA THR A 422 -19.90 -29.36 8.49
C THR A 422 -20.31 -27.91 8.78
N THR A 423 -19.42 -27.06 9.29
CA THR A 423 -19.79 -25.69 9.69
C THR A 423 -19.43 -24.68 8.60
N ARG A 424 -20.44 -24.10 7.95
CA ARG A 424 -20.32 -22.91 7.07
C ARG A 424 -19.63 -21.76 7.82
N TYR A 425 -19.09 -20.78 7.09
CA TYR A 425 -18.62 -19.52 7.68
C TYR A 425 -19.76 -18.88 8.50
N ASN A 426 -19.61 -18.81 9.82
CA ASN A 426 -20.66 -18.24 10.68
C ASN A 426 -20.80 -16.72 10.52
N ASP A 427 -19.73 -16.03 10.13
CA ASP A 427 -19.71 -14.58 9.93
C ASP A 427 -19.25 -14.28 8.49
N TYR A 428 -20.02 -13.50 7.73
CA TYR A 428 -19.71 -13.19 6.32
C TYR A 428 -20.46 -11.94 5.83
N ALA A 429 -19.89 -11.27 4.83
CA ALA A 429 -20.60 -10.21 4.12
C ALA A 429 -21.60 -10.85 3.13
N ILE A 430 -22.89 -10.50 3.26
CA ILE A 430 -23.97 -10.98 2.39
C ILE A 430 -23.97 -10.17 1.08
N SER A 431 -23.74 -8.87 1.20
CA SER A 431 -23.64 -7.93 0.08
C SER A 431 -22.77 -6.74 0.52
N PRO A 432 -22.47 -5.77 -0.37
CA PRO A 432 -21.81 -4.53 0.05
C PRO A 432 -22.54 -3.77 1.14
N TRP A 433 -23.84 -4.03 1.39
CA TRP A 433 -24.66 -3.32 2.37
C TRP A 433 -25.11 -4.18 3.54
N GLU A 434 -24.90 -5.50 3.49
CA GLU A 434 -25.42 -6.41 4.50
C GLU A 434 -24.35 -7.36 5.00
N PHE A 435 -24.33 -7.57 6.32
CA PHE A 435 -23.37 -8.41 6.99
C PHE A 435 -24.08 -9.38 7.92
N HIS A 436 -23.71 -10.66 7.84
CA HIS A 436 -24.16 -11.70 8.74
C HIS A 436 -23.16 -11.86 9.89
N TRP A 437 -23.66 -11.82 11.12
CA TRP A 437 -22.86 -11.98 12.33
C TRP A 437 -23.55 -12.86 13.37
N GLU A 438 -22.82 -13.80 13.94
CA GLU A 438 -23.30 -14.60 15.06
C GLU A 438 -22.81 -14.06 16.42
N SER A 439 -23.75 -13.96 17.36
CA SER A 439 -23.44 -13.55 18.73
C SER A 439 -22.58 -14.56 19.48
N GLN A 440 -22.04 -14.16 20.63
CA GLN A 440 -21.45 -15.13 21.56
C GLN A 440 -22.50 -16.17 21.97
N SER A 441 -22.06 -17.41 22.24
CA SER A 441 -22.92 -18.58 22.46
C SER A 441 -23.95 -18.45 23.59
N LEU A 442 -23.75 -17.51 24.51
CA LEU A 442 -24.66 -17.26 25.64
C LEU A 442 -25.65 -16.12 25.40
N THR A 443 -25.46 -15.31 24.36
CA THR A 443 -26.33 -14.15 24.08
C THR A 443 -27.64 -14.64 23.48
N ARG A 444 -28.75 -14.35 24.17
CA ARG A 444 -30.12 -14.68 23.78
C ARG A 444 -30.90 -13.41 23.45
N GLU A 445 -31.94 -13.53 22.65
CA GLU A 445 -32.85 -12.43 22.33
C GLU A 445 -33.36 -11.72 23.59
N ALA A 446 -33.86 -12.47 24.57
CA ALA A 446 -34.39 -11.92 25.82
C ALA A 446 -33.32 -11.35 26.78
N SER A 447 -32.02 -11.54 26.50
CA SER A 447 -30.96 -11.02 27.36
C SER A 447 -30.81 -9.50 27.21
N GLY A 448 -30.29 -8.81 28.24
CA GLY A 448 -30.06 -7.36 28.16
C GLY A 448 -29.16 -6.94 27.00
N THR A 449 -28.22 -7.80 26.58
CA THR A 449 -27.36 -7.59 25.41
C THR A 449 -28.11 -7.84 24.09
N GLY A 450 -28.86 -8.94 23.98
CA GLY A 450 -29.67 -9.22 22.78
C GLY A 450 -30.72 -8.14 22.53
N GLN A 451 -31.42 -7.72 23.59
CA GLN A 451 -32.36 -6.62 23.54
C GLN A 451 -31.70 -5.28 23.18
N ARG A 452 -30.44 -5.05 23.57
CA ARG A 452 -29.69 -3.87 23.13
C ARG A 452 -29.36 -3.93 21.65
N TYR A 453 -29.00 -5.09 21.11
CA TYR A 453 -28.74 -5.25 19.67
C TYR A 453 -29.99 -5.04 18.80
N ILE A 454 -31.12 -5.62 19.21
CA ILE A 454 -32.38 -5.53 18.45
C ILE A 454 -32.93 -4.10 18.46
N HIS A 455 -32.93 -3.46 19.63
CA HIS A 455 -33.52 -2.14 19.85
C HIS A 455 -32.44 -1.04 19.92
N HIS A 456 -31.31 -1.20 19.22
CA HIS A 456 -30.14 -0.34 19.44
C HIS A 456 -30.44 1.12 19.12
N VAL A 457 -31.13 1.39 18.00
CA VAL A 457 -31.55 2.75 17.59
C VAL A 457 -32.49 3.37 18.62
N GLU A 458 -33.54 2.65 19.03
CA GLU A 458 -34.53 3.13 20.00
C GLU A 458 -33.91 3.44 21.36
N ARG A 459 -32.89 2.66 21.75
CA ARG A 459 -32.14 2.84 22.99
C ARG A 459 -31.01 3.87 22.88
N GLY A 460 -30.83 4.51 21.73
CA GLY A 460 -29.77 5.49 21.49
C GLY A 460 -28.37 4.89 21.44
N SER A 461 -28.25 3.57 21.27
CA SER A 461 -26.98 2.86 21.12
C SER A 461 -26.64 2.60 19.66
N ARG A 462 -25.35 2.46 19.35
CA ARG A 462 -24.84 2.22 17.99
C ARG A 462 -24.07 0.91 17.93
N VAL A 463 -23.99 0.31 16.74
CA VAL A 463 -23.22 -0.90 16.49
C VAL A 463 -22.17 -0.60 15.42
N LEU A 464 -20.90 -0.87 15.71
CA LEU A 464 -19.75 -0.57 14.87
C LEU A 464 -18.96 -1.85 14.57
N LEU A 465 -18.74 -2.14 13.28
CA LEU A 465 -18.12 -3.38 12.83
C LEU A 465 -16.65 -3.19 12.46
N PHE A 466 -15.80 -4.03 13.05
CA PHE A 466 -14.39 -4.20 12.70
C PHE A 466 -14.17 -5.63 12.23
N VAL A 467 -13.77 -5.81 10.98
CA VAL A 467 -13.69 -7.14 10.33
C VAL A 467 -12.27 -7.42 9.87
N ARG A 468 -11.84 -8.67 9.99
CA ARG A 468 -10.60 -9.15 9.36
C ARG A 468 -10.81 -10.54 8.79
N GLU A 469 -10.03 -10.85 7.75
CA GLU A 469 -10.10 -12.15 7.11
C GLU A 469 -9.69 -13.27 8.08
N GLU A 470 -8.54 -13.13 8.75
CA GLU A 470 -8.04 -14.14 9.69
C GLU A 470 -7.27 -13.51 10.85
N ASN A 471 -7.01 -14.29 11.90
CA ASN A 471 -6.31 -13.79 13.08
C ASN A 471 -4.84 -13.45 12.79
N ARG A 472 -4.15 -14.35 12.08
CA ARG A 472 -2.71 -14.26 11.80
C ARG A 472 -2.40 -14.80 10.42
N ARG A 473 -1.53 -14.10 9.68
CA ARG A 473 -0.93 -14.57 8.42
C ARG A 473 0.58 -14.48 8.54
N GLY A 474 1.29 -15.57 8.25
CA GLY A 474 2.76 -15.59 8.33
C GLY A 474 3.32 -15.22 9.71
N GLY A 475 2.63 -15.56 10.79
CA GLY A 475 3.04 -15.23 12.17
C GLY A 475 2.70 -13.81 12.63
N VAL A 476 2.18 -12.95 11.76
CA VAL A 476 1.79 -11.57 12.06
C VAL A 476 0.29 -11.49 12.31
N THR A 477 -0.14 -10.78 13.35
CA THR A 477 -1.56 -10.53 13.64
C THR A 477 -2.12 -9.51 12.66
N LEU A 478 -3.20 -9.85 11.96
CA LEU A 478 -3.81 -8.94 10.99
C LEU A 478 -4.64 -7.85 11.69
N PRO A 479 -4.61 -6.61 11.17
CA PRO A 479 -5.46 -5.51 11.61
C PRO A 479 -6.93 -5.79 11.23
N PHE A 480 -7.84 -5.02 11.83
CA PHE A 480 -9.25 -5.01 11.46
C PHE A 480 -9.55 -3.83 10.54
N LEU A 481 -10.30 -4.09 9.47
CA LEU A 481 -10.94 -3.10 8.62
C LEU A 481 -12.18 -2.53 9.31
N CYS A 482 -12.32 -1.22 9.39
CA CYS A 482 -13.53 -0.57 9.88
C CYS A 482 -14.62 -0.57 8.81
N LEU A 483 -15.70 -1.34 8.98
CA LEU A 483 -16.86 -1.30 8.05
C LEU A 483 -17.87 -0.22 8.41
N GLY A 484 -17.70 0.44 9.55
CA GLY A 484 -18.59 1.49 10.01
C GLY A 484 -19.81 1.00 10.76
N PHE A 485 -20.77 1.91 10.92
CA PHE A 485 -21.98 1.64 11.68
C PHE A 485 -22.96 0.75 10.94
N ALA A 486 -23.69 -0.06 11.70
CA ALA A 486 -24.70 -0.94 11.17
C ALA A 486 -26.02 -0.86 11.96
N ASN A 487 -27.11 -1.17 11.25
CA ASN A 487 -28.45 -1.20 11.79
C ASN A 487 -29.00 -2.63 11.76
N TYR A 488 -29.66 -3.03 12.84
CA TYR A 488 -30.33 -4.32 12.94
C TYR A 488 -31.40 -4.47 11.84
N VAL A 489 -31.44 -5.64 11.19
CA VAL A 489 -32.45 -6.00 10.18
C VAL A 489 -33.34 -7.13 10.69
N SER A 490 -32.71 -8.26 11.02
CA SER A 490 -33.38 -9.46 11.50
C SER A 490 -32.39 -10.35 12.24
N HIS A 491 -32.89 -11.36 12.95
CA HIS A 491 -32.04 -12.44 13.46
C HIS A 491 -32.76 -13.79 13.36
N GLU A 492 -31.98 -14.86 13.39
CA GLU A 492 -32.44 -16.24 13.49
C GLU A 492 -31.69 -16.94 14.63
N GLY A 493 -32.36 -17.89 15.29
CA GLY A 493 -31.79 -18.62 16.42
C GLY A 493 -31.68 -17.80 17.72
N GLU A 494 -31.71 -18.51 18.85
CA GLU A 494 -31.61 -17.89 20.17
C GLU A 494 -30.25 -18.05 20.85
N ARG A 495 -29.43 -19.04 20.44
CA ARG A 495 -28.14 -19.41 21.06
C ARG A 495 -27.19 -20.08 20.06
N PRO A 496 -26.33 -19.35 19.35
CA PRO A 496 -26.23 -17.89 19.29
C PRO A 496 -27.37 -17.25 18.47
N MET A 497 -27.53 -15.92 18.59
CA MET A 497 -28.33 -15.14 17.65
C MET A 497 -27.52 -14.90 16.37
N ALA A 498 -28.03 -15.36 15.23
CA ALA A 498 -27.50 -15.08 13.91
C ALA A 498 -28.17 -13.81 13.38
N ILE A 499 -27.49 -12.66 13.50
CA ILE A 499 -28.04 -11.34 13.21
C ILE A 499 -27.62 -10.87 11.82
N ARG A 500 -28.58 -10.34 11.06
CA ARG A 500 -28.35 -9.61 9.83
C ARG A 500 -28.28 -8.11 10.13
N TRP A 501 -27.15 -7.51 9.78
CA TRP A 501 -26.87 -6.10 9.95
C TRP A 501 -26.83 -5.40 8.60
N ARG A 502 -27.50 -4.25 8.49
CA ARG A 502 -27.40 -3.35 7.34
C ARG A 502 -26.37 -2.26 7.62
N LEU A 503 -25.29 -2.22 6.86
CA LEU A 503 -24.26 -1.20 6.94
C LEU A 503 -24.82 0.16 6.49
N GLN A 504 -24.42 1.24 7.16
CA GLN A 504 -24.79 2.60 6.78
C GLN A 504 -24.00 3.11 5.57
N ARG A 505 -22.83 2.50 5.30
CA ARG A 505 -21.99 2.76 4.13
C ARG A 505 -21.65 1.45 3.46
N ALA A 506 -21.64 1.44 2.13
CA ALA A 506 -21.29 0.26 1.37
C ALA A 506 -19.82 -0.11 1.55
N ILE A 507 -19.54 -1.40 1.65
CA ILE A 507 -18.19 -1.96 1.53
C ILE A 507 -17.65 -1.61 0.14
N PRO A 508 -16.51 -0.91 0.03
CA PRO A 508 -15.89 -0.60 -1.25
C PRO A 508 -15.48 -1.88 -1.99
N ALA A 509 -15.61 -1.85 -3.32
CA ALA A 509 -15.28 -3.00 -4.17
C ALA A 509 -13.84 -3.52 -3.96
N ALA A 510 -12.90 -2.65 -3.58
CA ALA A 510 -11.52 -3.03 -3.28
C ALA A 510 -11.40 -4.05 -2.13
N PHE A 511 -12.30 -4.02 -1.14
CA PHE A 511 -12.26 -4.90 0.03
C PHE A 511 -13.13 -6.15 -0.09
N VAL A 512 -13.98 -6.22 -1.12
CA VAL A 512 -14.86 -7.36 -1.38
C VAL A 512 -14.11 -8.70 -1.48
N PRO A 513 -12.97 -8.79 -2.20
CA PRO A 513 -12.20 -10.05 -2.27
C PRO A 513 -11.67 -10.51 -0.91
N GLU A 514 -11.27 -9.58 -0.03
CA GLU A 514 -10.74 -9.88 1.31
C GLU A 514 -11.84 -10.38 2.27
N LEU A 515 -13.09 -9.94 2.05
CA LEU A 515 -14.23 -10.22 2.93
C LEU A 515 -15.02 -11.46 2.51
N ALA A 516 -14.59 -12.16 1.45
CA ALA A 516 -15.19 -13.39 0.93
C ALA A 516 -16.73 -13.32 0.91
N LEU A 517 -17.27 -12.39 0.09
CA LEU A 517 -18.72 -12.32 -0.14
C LEU A 517 -19.26 -13.72 -0.42
N ALA A 518 -20.36 -14.08 0.25
CA ALA A 518 -21.09 -15.30 -0.11
C ALA A 518 -21.60 -15.12 -1.55
N VAL A 519 -20.93 -15.77 -2.50
CA VAL A 519 -21.40 -15.91 -3.90
C VAL A 519 -22.34 -17.11 -3.97
#